data_AF-A0A9D7KU24-F1
#
_entry.id   AF-A0A9D7KU24-F1
#
_cell.length_a   1.000
_cell.length_b   1.000
_cell.length_c   1.000
_cell.angle_alpha   90.00
_cell.angle_beta   90.00
_cell.angle_gamma   90.00
#
_symmetry.space_group_name_H-M   'P 1'
#
loop_
_entity.id
_entity.type
_entity.pdbx_description
1 polymer ?
#
loop_
_entity_poly.entity_id
_entity_poly.type
_entity_poly.pdbx_seq_one_letter_code
_entity_poly.pdbx_strand_id
1 'polypeptide(L)'
;MKLSTSFFAFLAVCLFVPLLGFGQVAGDYQSTGGVGNWNDPTKWQVFTTSWVSATEYPGQSAGTGDVTILNTSTITINISPNYAIGSITVKGSLSFDGNASNNLVVTGLVKVTSGKSFIVASGTGSINTLTIGGNLSNNGTMDMYLSPTNYCDIICNGSSNQNSKHCIRLT
;
A
#
# COMPACT_ATOMS: atom_id res chain seq x y z
N MET A 1 34.74 -32.65 -21.13
CA MET A 1 33.26 -32.55 -21.16
C MET A 1 32.89 -31.57 -22.28
N LYS A 2 32.30 -32.04 -23.39
CA LYS A 2 31.90 -31.17 -24.51
C LYS A 2 30.50 -30.63 -24.23
N LEU A 3 30.39 -29.34 -23.94
CA LEU A 3 29.08 -28.67 -23.84
C LEU A 3 28.48 -28.60 -25.25
N SER A 4 27.25 -29.07 -25.42
CA SER A 4 26.57 -29.07 -26.72
C SER A 4 26.08 -27.68 -27.08
N THR A 5 25.99 -27.37 -28.37
CA THR A 5 25.44 -26.11 -28.90
C THR A 5 24.02 -25.85 -28.37
N SER A 6 23.26 -26.91 -28.09
CA SER A 6 21.93 -26.86 -27.47
C SER A 6 21.96 -26.37 -26.01
N PHE A 7 23.03 -26.68 -25.26
CA PHE A 7 23.23 -26.18 -23.90
C PHE A 7 23.46 -24.66 -23.89
N PHE A 8 24.22 -24.14 -24.88
CA PHE A 8 24.40 -22.70 -25.05
C PHE A 8 23.12 -21.98 -25.51
N ALA A 9 22.32 -22.61 -26.37
CA ALA A 9 21.02 -22.07 -26.78
C ALA A 9 20.03 -21.98 -25.61
N PHE A 10 19.99 -23.00 -24.74
CA PHE A 10 19.13 -23.00 -23.54
C PHE A 10 19.59 -21.93 -22.52
N LEU A 11 20.90 -21.79 -22.30
CA LEU A 11 21.46 -20.78 -21.40
C LEU A 11 21.22 -19.34 -21.92
N ALA A 12 21.30 -19.13 -23.23
CA ALA A 12 21.02 -17.83 -23.87
C ALA A 12 19.54 -17.43 -23.75
N VAL A 13 18.61 -18.39 -23.80
CA VAL A 13 17.17 -18.13 -23.60
C VAL A 13 16.84 -17.78 -22.15
N CYS A 14 17.51 -18.39 -21.16
CA CYS A 14 17.34 -18.03 -19.74
C CYS A 14 17.95 -16.66 -19.38
N LEU A 15 19.01 -16.21 -20.07
CA LEU A 15 19.65 -14.90 -19.86
C LEU A 15 18.94 -13.72 -20.55
N PHE A 16 17.99 -13.99 -21.45
CA PHE A 16 17.22 -12.99 -22.19
C PHE A 16 15.78 -12.83 -21.71
N VAL A 17 15.44 -13.33 -20.52
CA VAL A 17 14.21 -12.87 -19.85
C VAL A 17 14.47 -11.43 -19.43
N PRO A 18 13.74 -10.43 -19.95
CA PRO A 18 13.87 -9.09 -19.40
C PRO A 18 13.52 -9.18 -17.91
N LEU A 19 14.48 -8.82 -17.07
CA LEU A 19 14.25 -8.43 -15.69
C LEU A 19 13.30 -7.22 -15.73
N LEU A 20 12.01 -7.45 -15.93
CA LEU A 20 10.97 -6.49 -15.61
C LEU A 20 10.87 -6.48 -14.08
N GLY A 21 11.92 -5.95 -13.45
CA GLY A 21 11.81 -5.48 -12.09
C GLY A 21 10.77 -4.37 -12.12
N PHE A 22 9.74 -4.47 -11.28
CA PHE A 22 8.91 -3.34 -10.94
C PHE A 22 9.83 -2.31 -10.26
N GLY A 23 10.45 -1.47 -11.09
CA GLY A 23 11.29 -0.35 -10.66
C GLY A 23 10.41 0.74 -10.07
N GLN A 24 10.98 1.56 -9.19
CA GLN A 24 10.30 2.74 -8.70
C GLN A 24 10.03 3.68 -9.89
N VAL A 25 8.84 4.27 -9.93
CA VAL A 25 8.45 5.26 -10.93
C VAL A 25 8.39 6.63 -10.28
N ALA A 26 8.67 7.68 -11.06
CA ALA A 26 8.55 9.04 -10.57
C ALA A 26 7.14 9.29 -10.03
N GLY A 27 7.05 9.79 -8.79
CA GLY A 27 5.79 9.98 -8.08
C GLY A 27 5.42 8.86 -7.10
N ASP A 28 6.20 7.77 -7.03
CA ASP A 28 6.06 6.79 -5.96
C ASP A 28 6.51 7.37 -4.63
N TYR A 29 5.86 6.96 -3.54
CA TYR A 29 6.17 7.37 -2.18
C TYR A 29 6.62 6.19 -1.32
N GLN A 30 7.50 6.45 -0.38
CA GLN A 30 7.78 5.52 0.72
C GLN A 30 7.93 6.27 2.03
N SER A 31 7.60 5.62 3.15
CA SER A 31 7.82 6.23 4.45
C SER A 31 9.31 6.30 4.80
N THR A 32 9.73 7.22 5.69
CA THR A 32 11.14 7.39 6.11
C THR A 32 11.56 6.50 7.29
N GLY A 33 10.62 5.74 7.89
CA GLY A 33 10.84 4.99 9.12
C GLY A 33 10.26 5.69 10.36
N GLY A 34 10.16 4.95 11.47
CA GLY A 34 9.68 5.48 12.74
C GLY A 34 8.16 5.65 12.80
N VAL A 35 7.69 6.45 13.76
CA VAL A 35 6.26 6.69 13.99
C VAL A 35 5.86 8.05 13.43
N GLY A 36 4.68 8.15 12.82
CA GLY A 36 4.16 9.43 12.35
C GLY A 36 2.77 9.38 11.75
N ASN A 37 2.29 10.57 11.39
CA ASN A 37 1.00 10.77 10.76
C ASN A 37 1.16 10.81 9.23
N TRP A 38 0.12 10.40 8.51
CA TRP A 38 0.10 10.40 7.06
C TRP A 38 0.27 11.81 6.52
N ASN A 39 -0.36 12.81 7.14
CA ASN A 39 -0.30 14.21 6.70
C ASN A 39 1.01 14.95 7.00
N ASP A 40 2.02 14.28 7.57
CA ASP A 40 3.34 14.86 7.87
C ASP A 40 4.33 14.55 6.74
N PRO A 41 4.70 15.53 5.88
CA PRO A 41 5.62 15.30 4.76
C PRO A 41 7.00 14.78 5.20
N THR A 42 7.44 15.06 6.43
CA THR A 42 8.74 14.59 6.94
C THR A 42 8.80 13.08 7.13
N LYS A 43 7.64 12.42 7.11
CA LYS A 43 7.51 10.96 7.17
C LYS A 43 7.62 10.28 5.82
N TRP A 44 7.84 11.04 4.75
CA TRP A 44 7.80 10.53 3.39
C TRP A 44 9.02 10.91 2.55
N GLN A 45 9.39 9.99 1.69
CA GLN A 45 10.22 10.24 0.52
C GLN A 45 9.38 10.05 -0.73
N VAL A 46 9.69 10.82 -1.77
CA VAL A 46 9.12 10.67 -3.11
C VAL A 46 10.22 10.27 -4.07
N PHE A 47 9.94 9.34 -4.97
CA PHE A 47 10.85 8.95 -6.02
C PHE A 47 10.73 9.93 -7.18
N THR A 48 11.88 10.45 -7.65
CA THR A 48 11.96 11.23 -8.88
C THR A 48 12.83 10.47 -9.89
N THR A 49 14.14 10.60 -9.76
CA THR A 49 15.16 9.69 -10.30
C THR A 49 15.89 8.94 -9.18
N SER A 50 15.73 9.42 -7.95
CA SER A 50 16.14 8.81 -6.69
C SER A 50 15.13 9.19 -5.60
N TRP A 51 15.23 8.55 -4.44
CA TRP A 51 14.44 8.91 -3.27
C TRP A 51 14.92 10.24 -2.69
N VAL A 52 14.03 11.22 -2.64
CA VAL A 52 14.28 12.53 -2.02
C VAL A 52 13.24 12.79 -0.93
N SER A 53 13.54 13.68 0.02
CA SER A 53 12.56 14.10 1.02
C SER A 53 11.33 14.68 0.33
N ALA A 54 10.14 14.24 0.71
CA ALA A 54 8.92 14.81 0.17
C ALA A 54 8.62 16.16 0.85
N THR A 55 8.05 17.09 0.09
CA THR A 55 7.48 18.35 0.61
C THR A 55 5.98 18.25 0.82
N GLU A 56 5.37 17.15 0.35
CA GLU A 56 3.96 16.85 0.41
C GLU A 56 3.74 15.41 0.90
N TYR A 57 2.59 15.12 1.49
CA TYR A 57 2.21 13.75 1.81
C TYR A 57 1.56 13.04 0.60
N PRO A 58 1.55 11.69 0.55
CA PRO A 58 0.92 10.96 -0.54
C PRO A 58 -0.57 11.28 -0.65
N GLY A 59 -1.03 11.66 -1.84
CA GLY A 59 -2.40 12.08 -2.10
C GLY A 59 -2.72 13.53 -1.72
N GLN A 60 -1.74 14.34 -1.31
CA GLN A 60 -1.94 15.80 -1.16
C GLN A 60 -2.19 16.48 -2.51
N SER A 61 -1.46 16.05 -3.53
CA SER A 61 -1.58 16.46 -4.93
C SER A 61 -1.92 15.27 -5.83
N ALA A 62 -2.52 15.55 -6.99
CA ALA A 62 -2.85 14.54 -7.98
C ALA A 62 -1.59 13.85 -8.54
N GLY A 63 -1.76 12.62 -9.02
CA GLY A 63 -0.66 11.86 -9.64
C GLY A 63 0.25 11.13 -8.65
N THR A 64 -0.18 10.96 -7.39
CA THR A 64 0.55 10.10 -6.44
C THR A 64 0.55 8.66 -6.93
N GLY A 65 1.76 8.10 -7.09
CA GLY A 65 1.98 6.72 -7.53
C GLY A 65 1.78 5.70 -6.41
N ASP A 66 2.62 4.67 -6.40
CA ASP A 66 2.58 3.63 -5.39
C ASP A 66 3.13 4.13 -4.06
N VAL A 67 2.46 3.78 -2.96
CA VAL A 67 2.86 4.14 -1.59
C VAL A 67 3.35 2.91 -0.86
N THR A 68 4.58 2.94 -0.37
CA THR A 68 5.16 1.86 0.46
C THR A 68 5.34 2.29 1.90
N ILE A 69 4.68 1.59 2.83
CA ILE A 69 4.98 1.73 4.27
C ILE A 69 6.15 0.82 4.59
N LEU A 70 7.34 1.39 4.83
CA LEU A 70 8.56 0.62 5.11
C LEU A 70 8.47 -0.18 6.41
N ASN A 71 9.29 -1.24 6.50
CA ASN A 71 9.28 -2.21 7.61
C ASN A 71 9.46 -1.62 9.01
N THR A 72 10.17 -0.50 9.11
CA THR A 72 10.45 0.20 10.38
C THR A 72 9.43 1.31 10.67
N SER A 73 8.36 1.42 9.88
CA SER A 73 7.40 2.51 9.98
C SER A 73 6.10 2.09 10.65
N THR A 74 5.55 3.00 11.46
CA THR A 74 4.18 2.98 11.95
C THR A 74 3.52 4.29 11.53
N ILE A 75 2.61 4.22 10.56
CA ILE A 75 1.95 5.40 10.00
C ILE A 75 0.46 5.37 10.31
N THR A 76 -0.07 6.51 10.77
CA THR A 76 -1.51 6.71 11.01
C THR A 76 -2.12 7.55 9.90
N ILE A 77 -3.14 7.04 9.21
CA ILE A 77 -4.01 7.80 8.31
C ILE A 77 -4.93 8.66 9.18
N ASN A 78 -4.49 9.88 9.46
CA ASN A 78 -5.16 10.88 10.30
C ASN A 78 -5.85 11.99 9.49
N ILE A 79 -5.87 11.85 8.17
CA ILE A 79 -6.56 12.73 7.24
C ILE A 79 -7.10 11.90 6.07
N SER A 80 -8.15 12.38 5.42
CA SER A 80 -8.53 11.90 4.08
C SER A 80 -7.64 12.59 3.05
N PRO A 81 -6.76 11.89 2.31
CA PRO A 81 -5.98 12.53 1.26
C PRO A 81 -6.89 13.16 0.20
N ASN A 82 -6.48 14.31 -0.35
CA ASN A 82 -7.29 15.06 -1.32
C ASN A 82 -7.47 14.31 -2.65
N TYR A 83 -6.49 13.49 -3.01
CA TYR A 83 -6.46 12.72 -4.25
C TYR A 83 -6.20 11.24 -3.97
N ALA A 84 -6.73 10.39 -4.84
CA ALA A 84 -6.45 8.96 -4.79
C ALA A 84 -4.97 8.67 -5.06
N ILE A 85 -4.49 7.57 -4.49
CA ILE A 85 -3.13 7.05 -4.73
C ILE A 85 -3.17 5.87 -5.70
N GLY A 86 -2.01 5.49 -6.23
CA GLY A 86 -1.83 4.31 -7.08
C GLY A 86 -2.12 3.02 -6.31
N SER A 87 -1.10 2.31 -5.87
CA SER A 87 -1.22 1.15 -4.98
C SER A 87 -0.70 1.45 -3.58
N ILE A 88 -1.02 0.58 -2.62
CA ILE A 88 -0.38 0.62 -1.30
C ILE A 88 0.22 -0.74 -0.95
N THR A 89 1.49 -0.73 -0.54
CA THR A 89 2.20 -1.90 0.00
C THR A 89 2.62 -1.63 1.44
N VAL A 90 2.03 -2.38 2.36
CA VAL A 90 2.32 -2.30 3.79
C VAL A 90 3.40 -3.33 4.13
N LYS A 91 4.63 -2.85 4.34
CA LYS A 91 5.75 -3.62 4.88
C LYS A 91 6.02 -3.31 6.35
N GLY A 92 5.42 -2.25 6.92
CA GLY A 92 5.46 -1.86 8.34
C GLY A 92 4.10 -1.99 9.02
N SER A 93 3.67 -0.98 9.77
CA SER A 93 2.35 -0.89 10.38
C SER A 93 1.61 0.34 9.83
N LEU A 94 0.38 0.13 9.40
CA LEU A 94 -0.53 1.18 8.93
C LEU A 94 -1.82 1.13 9.74
N SER A 95 -2.35 2.28 10.13
CA SER A 95 -3.66 2.32 10.78
C SER A 95 -4.48 3.52 10.36
N PHE A 96 -5.79 3.35 10.26
CA PHE A 96 -6.71 4.49 10.30
C PHE A 96 -6.75 5.07 11.72
N ASP A 97 -6.89 6.39 11.83
CA ASP A 97 -7.13 7.04 13.12
C ASP A 97 -8.43 6.52 13.77
N GLY A 98 -8.39 6.39 15.10
CA GLY A 98 -9.52 5.97 15.93
C GLY A 98 -10.44 7.12 16.35
N ASN A 99 -10.06 8.36 16.09
CA ASN A 99 -10.75 9.55 16.62
C ASN A 99 -11.45 10.40 15.54
N ALA A 100 -11.10 10.19 14.26
CA ALA A 100 -11.70 10.87 13.13
C ALA A 100 -11.94 9.87 11.99
N SER A 101 -13.07 10.02 11.30
CA SER A 101 -13.38 9.27 10.08
C SER A 101 -12.52 9.77 8.92
N ASN A 102 -11.78 8.86 8.30
CA ASN A 102 -10.93 9.16 7.14
C ASN A 102 -11.27 8.26 5.95
N ASN A 103 -11.17 8.82 4.76
CA ASN A 103 -11.35 8.11 3.50
C ASN A 103 -10.01 7.99 2.77
N LEU A 104 -9.58 6.75 2.50
CA LEU A 104 -8.44 6.46 1.65
C LEU A 104 -8.92 5.79 0.37
N VAL A 105 -8.59 6.39 -0.78
CA VAL A 105 -8.89 5.84 -2.10
C VAL A 105 -7.61 5.34 -2.75
N VAL A 106 -7.55 4.04 -3.01
CA VAL A 106 -6.45 3.34 -3.68
C VAL A 106 -6.97 2.85 -5.03
N THR A 107 -6.42 3.38 -6.13
CA THR A 107 -6.88 3.01 -7.49
C THR A 107 -6.38 1.65 -7.94
N GLY A 108 -5.21 1.25 -7.45
CA GLY A 108 -4.57 -0.03 -7.68
C GLY A 108 -4.79 -1.01 -6.53
N LEU A 109 -3.74 -1.78 -6.22
CA LEU A 109 -3.84 -2.86 -5.23
C LEU A 109 -3.60 -2.37 -3.80
N VAL A 110 -4.14 -3.11 -2.84
CA VAL A 110 -3.76 -3.02 -1.43
C VAL A 110 -3.05 -4.31 -1.04
N LYS A 111 -1.82 -4.22 -0.57
CA LYS A 111 -1.04 -5.37 -0.12
C LYS A 111 -0.56 -5.21 1.32
N VAL A 112 -0.90 -6.17 2.17
CA VAL A 112 -0.33 -6.29 3.52
C VAL A 112 0.62 -7.47 3.54
N THR A 113 1.89 -7.20 3.87
CA THR A 113 2.96 -8.22 3.87
C THR A 113 2.87 -9.10 5.11
N SER A 114 3.45 -10.31 5.07
CA SER A 114 3.48 -11.21 6.22
C SER A 114 4.10 -10.55 7.46
N GLY A 115 3.44 -10.75 8.61
CA GLY A 115 3.83 -10.19 9.91
C GLY A 115 3.60 -8.67 10.05
N LYS A 116 2.84 -8.05 9.13
CA LYS A 116 2.55 -6.61 9.09
C LYS A 116 1.08 -6.33 9.25
N SER A 117 0.74 -5.09 9.61
CA SER A 117 -0.62 -4.73 9.98
C SER A 117 -1.15 -3.55 9.17
N PHE A 118 -2.41 -3.67 8.73
CA PHE A 118 -3.24 -2.54 8.35
C PHE A 118 -4.54 -2.63 9.16
N ILE A 119 -4.77 -1.71 10.09
CA ILE A 119 -5.87 -1.81 11.06
C ILE A 119 -6.64 -0.50 11.25
N VAL A 120 -7.71 -0.54 12.04
CA VAL A 120 -8.32 0.65 12.67
C VAL A 120 -7.74 0.81 14.07
N ALA A 121 -7.22 1.99 14.40
CA ALA A 121 -6.69 2.27 15.73
C ALA A 121 -7.81 2.44 16.77
N SER A 122 -7.49 2.20 18.04
CA SER A 122 -8.38 2.53 19.16
C SER A 122 -8.59 4.04 19.27
N GLY A 123 -9.82 4.46 19.50
CA GLY A 123 -10.15 5.85 19.78
C GLY A 123 -11.59 6.02 20.22
N THR A 124 -12.10 7.25 20.18
CA THR A 124 -13.43 7.61 20.66
C THR A 124 -14.56 7.33 19.67
N GLY A 125 -14.23 7.09 18.41
CA GLY A 125 -15.17 6.75 17.35
C GLY A 125 -14.65 7.18 15.97
N SER A 126 -14.60 6.26 15.02
CA SER A 126 -14.27 6.54 13.62
C SER A 126 -14.92 5.52 12.70
N ILE A 127 -15.56 6.02 11.64
CA ILE A 127 -16.09 5.22 10.53
C ILE A 127 -15.28 5.60 9.31
N ASN A 128 -14.21 4.83 9.07
CA ASN A 128 -13.29 5.07 7.98
C ASN A 128 -13.81 4.40 6.70
N THR A 129 -13.23 4.78 5.56
CA THR A 129 -13.50 4.11 4.28
C THR A 129 -12.19 3.81 3.59
N LEU A 130 -12.05 2.59 3.10
CA LEU A 130 -10.96 2.16 2.22
C LEU A 130 -11.56 1.73 0.89
N THR A 131 -11.37 2.56 -0.14
CA THR A 131 -11.75 2.20 -1.50
C THR A 131 -10.57 1.55 -2.22
N ILE A 132 -10.79 0.40 -2.86
CA ILE A 132 -9.78 -0.38 -3.56
C ILE A 132 -10.24 -0.61 -5.00
N GLY A 133 -9.52 -0.04 -5.97
CA GLY A 133 -9.77 -0.22 -7.40
C GLY A 133 -9.05 -1.45 -8.01
N GLY A 134 -8.14 -2.09 -7.29
CA GLY A 134 -7.45 -3.32 -7.70
C GLY A 134 -7.68 -4.48 -6.75
N ASN A 135 -6.69 -5.35 -6.62
CA ASN A 135 -6.77 -6.53 -5.75
C ASN A 135 -6.40 -6.19 -4.29
N LEU A 136 -7.10 -6.82 -3.35
CA LEU A 136 -6.67 -6.88 -1.94
C LEU A 136 -5.87 -8.17 -1.70
N SER A 137 -4.59 -8.04 -1.34
CA SER A 137 -3.69 -9.14 -0.99
C SER A 137 -3.24 -9.01 0.47
N ASN A 138 -3.89 -9.73 1.38
CA ASN A 138 -3.49 -9.75 2.80
C ASN A 138 -2.73 -11.04 3.17
N ASN A 139 -1.43 -10.91 3.43
CA ASN A 139 -0.60 -11.97 4.03
C ASN A 139 -0.22 -11.68 5.48
N GLY A 140 -0.65 -10.55 6.05
CA GLY A 140 -0.44 -10.17 7.44
C GLY A 140 -1.76 -10.05 8.20
N THR A 141 -1.83 -9.04 9.07
CA THR A 141 -3.04 -8.71 9.83
C THR A 141 -3.76 -7.57 9.15
N MET A 142 -5.00 -7.81 8.75
CA MET A 142 -5.93 -6.75 8.35
C MET A 142 -7.13 -6.83 9.28
N ASP A 143 -7.29 -5.82 10.13
CA ASP A 143 -8.40 -5.74 11.09
C ASP A 143 -9.11 -4.39 10.95
N MET A 144 -10.25 -4.43 10.27
CA MET A 144 -11.04 -3.25 9.92
C MET A 144 -12.23 -3.02 10.85
N TYR A 145 -12.32 -3.78 11.95
CA TYR A 145 -13.41 -3.64 12.92
C TYR A 145 -12.88 -3.78 14.34
N LEU A 146 -12.77 -2.67 15.05
CA LEU A 146 -12.37 -2.67 16.46
C LEU A 146 -13.59 -2.65 17.39
N SER A 147 -14.60 -1.87 17.06
CA SER A 147 -15.83 -1.72 17.86
C SER A 147 -17.00 -1.27 16.96
N PRO A 148 -18.25 -1.27 17.47
CA PRO A 148 -19.39 -0.74 16.72
C PRO A 148 -19.25 0.73 16.30
N THR A 149 -18.37 1.48 16.96
CA THR A 149 -18.10 2.90 16.69
C THR A 149 -16.74 3.14 16.03
N ASN A 150 -15.90 2.11 15.88
CA ASN A 150 -14.54 2.20 15.36
C ASN A 150 -14.31 1.09 14.33
N TYR A 151 -14.55 1.42 13.06
CA TYR A 151 -14.40 0.47 11.97
C TYR A 151 -14.05 1.17 10.66
N CYS A 152 -13.77 0.38 9.64
CA CYS A 152 -13.52 0.82 8.29
C CYS A 152 -14.40 0.02 7.32
N ASP A 153 -15.16 0.73 6.50
CA ASP A 153 -15.86 0.15 5.36
C ASP A 153 -14.87 -0.07 4.22
N ILE A 154 -14.74 -1.31 3.77
CA ILE A 154 -13.93 -1.65 2.61
C ILE A 154 -14.83 -1.69 1.38
N ILE A 155 -14.54 -0.84 0.40
CA ILE A 155 -15.24 -0.78 -0.88
C ILE A 155 -14.29 -1.28 -1.95
N CYS A 156 -14.55 -2.46 -2.49
CA CYS A 156 -13.76 -2.99 -3.60
C CYS A 156 -14.46 -2.68 -4.93
N ASN A 157 -14.01 -1.65 -5.64
CA ASN A 157 -14.64 -1.13 -6.86
C ASN A 157 -13.82 -1.38 -8.13
N GLY A 158 -12.94 -2.38 -8.09
CA GLY A 158 -12.09 -2.78 -9.21
C GLY A 158 -12.73 -3.73 -10.21
N SER A 159 -12.32 -3.64 -11.47
CA SER A 159 -12.74 -4.51 -12.59
C SER A 159 -12.00 -5.86 -12.66
N SER A 160 -11.01 -6.09 -11.77
CA SER A 160 -10.25 -7.35 -11.68
C SER A 160 -10.93 -8.38 -10.78
N ASN A 161 -10.57 -9.66 -10.94
CA ASN A 161 -11.02 -10.75 -10.07
C ASN A 161 -10.64 -10.45 -8.61
N GLN A 162 -11.61 -9.94 -7.85
CA GLN A 162 -11.50 -9.72 -6.43
C GLN A 162 -11.57 -11.08 -5.73
N ASN A 163 -10.46 -11.82 -5.77
CA ASN A 163 -10.26 -13.03 -4.99
C ASN A 163 -10.07 -12.65 -3.52
N SER A 164 -11.08 -12.00 -2.94
CA SER A 164 -11.13 -11.77 -1.52
C SER A 164 -11.43 -13.11 -0.88
N LYS A 165 -10.39 -13.80 -0.37
CA LYS A 165 -10.65 -14.94 0.52
C LYS A 165 -11.46 -14.52 1.76
N HIS A 166 -11.55 -13.22 2.10
CA HIS A 166 -12.16 -12.72 3.33
C HIS A 166 -12.79 -11.30 3.24
N CYS A 167 -13.20 -10.80 2.07
CA CYS A 167 -13.93 -9.52 2.00
C CYS A 167 -15.44 -9.79 1.97
N ILE A 168 -15.99 -10.28 3.08
CA ILE A 168 -17.43 -10.29 3.32
C ILE A 168 -17.65 -9.95 4.79
N ARG A 169 -18.39 -8.88 5.05
CA ARG A 169 -19.12 -8.73 6.31
C ARG A 169 -20.59 -9.00 5.99
N LEU A 170 -21.08 -10.18 6.34
CA LEU A 170 -22.52 -10.37 6.49
C LEU A 170 -22.89 -9.69 7.80
N THR A 171 -23.90 -8.83 7.71
CA THR A 171 -24.61 -8.20 8.83
C THR A 171 -24.97 -9.21 9.91
#